data_AF-A0A952FDF8-F1
#
_entry.id   AF-A0A952FDF8-F1
#
_cell.length_a   1.000
_cell.length_b   1.000
_cell.length_c   1.000
_cell.angle_alpha   90.00
_cell.angle_beta   90.00
_cell.angle_gamma   90.00
#
_symmetry.space_group_name_H-M   'P 1'
#
loop_
_entity.id
_entity.type
_entity.pdbx_description
1 polymer ?
#
loop_
_entity_poly.entity_id
_entity_poly.type
_entity_poly.pdbx_seq_one_letter_code
_entity_poly.pdbx_strand_id
1 'polypeptide(L)'
;TTHMTGVITDLGIEFGKMFYWNRTGSPPESRVRANRIKLRLFGTLLAMFVAGGLVGAAGFKYVGFIWVVPLALMLLALSLPPLYADLRRAARRKALALALKEAP
;
A
#
# COMPACT_ATOMS: atom_id res chain seq x y z
N THR A 1 -1.68 -0.77 -9.44
CA THR A 1 -1.07 -0.08 -8.28
C THR A 1 -1.85 1.19 -7.90
N THR A 2 -3.18 1.15 -7.99
CA THR A 2 -4.11 2.24 -7.63
C THR A 2 -4.80 1.99 -6.28
N HIS A 3 -4.26 1.09 -5.44
CA HIS A 3 -4.98 0.60 -4.27
C HIS A 3 -5.22 1.70 -3.22
N MET A 4 -4.25 2.60 -3.00
CA MET A 4 -4.42 3.72 -2.07
C MET A 4 -5.14 4.92 -2.68
N THR A 5 -4.83 5.27 -3.93
CA THR A 5 -5.55 6.34 -4.63
C THR A 5 -7.01 5.99 -4.87
N GLY A 6 -7.34 4.72 -5.11
CA GLY A 6 -8.71 4.21 -5.16
C GLY A 6 -9.42 4.27 -3.81
N VAL A 7 -8.74 3.95 -2.70
CA VAL A 7 -9.29 4.13 -1.34
C VAL A 7 -9.62 5.60 -1.06
N ILE A 8 -8.76 6.53 -1.49
CA ILE A 8 -9.02 7.97 -1.33
C ILE A 8 -10.24 8.40 -2.14
N THR A 9 -10.34 7.95 -3.40
CA THR A 9 -11.49 8.26 -4.27
C THR A 9 -12.80 7.67 -3.73
N ASP A 10 -12.80 6.40 -3.32
CA ASP A 10 -13.96 5.74 -2.73
C ASP A 10 -14.39 6.42 -1.42
N LEU A 11 -13.42 6.80 -0.57
CA LEU A 11 -13.67 7.56 0.66
C LEU A 11 -14.27 8.93 0.35
N GLY A 12 -13.75 9.64 -0.65
CA GLY A 12 -14.28 10.93 -1.10
C GLY A 12 -15.73 10.84 -1.60
N ILE A 13 -16.04 9.80 -2.39
CA ILE A 13 -17.40 9.51 -2.86
C ILE A 13 -18.33 9.26 -1.67
N GLU A 14 -17.89 8.49 -0.68
CA GLU A 14 -18.71 8.13 0.47
C GLU A 14 -18.89 9.28 1.47
N PHE A 15 -17.88 10.14 1.65
CA PHE A 15 -18.03 11.42 2.34
C PHE A 15 -19.00 12.34 1.60
N GLY A 16 -18.92 12.42 0.28
CA GLY A 16 -19.85 13.20 -0.55
C GLY A 16 -21.31 12.77 -0.35
N LYS A 17 -21.56 11.45 -0.25
CA LYS A 17 -22.89 10.90 0.08
C LYS A 17 -23.36 11.25 1.50
N MET A 18 -22.45 11.45 2.45
CA MET A 18 -22.77 11.80 3.83
C MET A 18 -23.15 13.26 3.98
N PHE A 19 -22.50 14.15 3.22
CA PHE A 19 -22.82 15.57 3.14
C PHE A 19 -23.92 15.90 2.13
N TYR A 20 -24.41 14.91 1.39
CA TYR A 20 -25.51 15.10 0.44
C TYR A 20 -26.82 15.37 1.18
N TRP A 21 -27.37 16.57 0.97
CA TRP A 21 -28.65 16.94 1.56
C TRP A 21 -29.79 16.26 0.81
N ASN A 22 -30.34 15.19 1.38
CA ASN A 22 -31.54 14.54 0.84
C ASN A 22 -32.74 15.48 1.00
N ARG A 23 -33.27 15.97 -0.13
CA ARG A 23 -34.39 16.92 -0.17
C ARG A 23 -35.64 16.30 0.45
N THR A 24 -36.36 17.07 1.27
CA THR A 24 -37.59 16.64 1.94
C THR A 24 -38.65 16.29 0.90
N GLY A 25 -39.03 15.01 0.78
CA GLY A 25 -40.00 14.52 -0.20
C GLY A 25 -39.47 13.45 -1.18
N SER A 26 -38.18 13.15 -1.15
CA SER A 26 -37.57 12.11 -1.99
C SER A 26 -38.02 10.68 -1.59
N PRO A 27 -38.50 9.84 -2.54
CA PRO A 27 -38.86 8.44 -2.30
C PRO A 27 -37.76 7.69 -1.54
N PRO A 28 -38.08 6.68 -0.69
CA PRO A 28 -37.09 5.93 0.09
C PRO A 28 -35.91 5.41 -0.75
N GLU A 29 -36.18 5.06 -2.01
CA GLU A 29 -35.26 4.51 -3.01
C GLU A 29 -34.24 5.53 -3.54
N SER A 30 -34.55 6.83 -3.43
CA SER A 30 -33.70 7.93 -3.90
C SER A 30 -32.86 8.58 -2.80
N ARG A 31 -32.93 8.07 -1.56
CA ARG A 31 -32.14 8.60 -0.44
C ARG A 31 -30.71 8.10 -0.54
N VAL A 32 -29.79 9.03 -0.81
CA VAL A 32 -28.36 8.75 -0.76
C VAL A 32 -27.98 8.53 0.70
N ARG A 33 -27.63 7.29 1.07
CA ARG A 33 -27.14 6.94 2.41
C ARG A 33 -25.68 6.50 2.30
N ALA A 34 -24.79 7.16 3.04
CA ALA A 34 -23.41 6.73 3.17
C ALA A 34 -23.34 5.43 3.99
N ASN A 35 -22.54 4.46 3.54
CA ASN A 35 -22.27 3.29 4.35
C ASN A 35 -21.17 3.64 5.36
N ARG A 36 -21.59 3.94 6.59
CA ARG A 36 -20.70 4.38 7.68
C ARG A 36 -19.61 3.35 8.03
N ILE A 37 -19.83 2.06 7.76
CA ILE A 37 -18.85 1.01 7.99
C ILE A 37 -17.71 1.13 6.98
N LYS A 38 -18.04 1.32 5.70
CA LYS A 38 -17.07 1.47 4.61
C LYS A 38 -16.30 2.80 4.73
N LEU A 39 -17.00 3.88 5.10
CA LEU A 39 -16.39 5.17 5.41
C LEU A 39 -15.37 5.07 6.55
N ARG A 40 -15.71 4.36 7.63
CA ARG A 40 -14.82 4.18 8.79
C ARG A 40 -13.58 3.36 8.41
N LEU A 41 -13.75 2.32 7.61
CA LEU A 41 -12.63 1.49 7.15
C LEU A 41 -11.64 2.32 6.32
N PHE A 42 -12.12 2.98 5.27
CA PHE A 42 -11.26 3.79 4.40
C PHE A 42 -10.68 5.01 5.11
N GLY A 43 -11.45 5.66 5.98
CA GLY A 43 -10.98 6.77 6.80
C GLY A 43 -9.87 6.34 7.77
N THR A 44 -10.02 5.19 8.42
CA THR A 44 -8.98 4.65 9.33
C THR A 44 -7.73 4.26 8.55
N LEU A 45 -7.87 3.64 7.38
CA LEU A 45 -6.75 3.27 6.52
C LEU A 45 -5.95 4.50 6.07
N LEU A 46 -6.65 5.55 5.62
CA LEU A 46 -6.03 6.81 5.23
C LEU A 46 -5.36 7.50 6.43
N ALA A 47 -6.01 7.52 7.59
CA ALA A 47 -5.45 8.10 8.81
C ALA A 47 -4.18 7.38 9.26
N MET A 48 -4.16 6.04 9.27
CA MET A 48 -2.97 5.26 9.59
C MET A 48 -1.82 5.51 8.59
N PHE A 49 -2.15 5.67 7.31
CA PHE A 49 -1.16 6.00 6.29
C PHE A 49 -0.53 7.39 6.52
N VAL A 50 -1.36 8.42 6.72
CA VAL A 50 -0.89 9.78 6.98
C VAL A 50 -0.10 9.84 8.30
N ALA A 51 -0.58 9.18 9.34
CA ALA A 51 0.12 9.09 10.63
C ALA A 51 1.48 8.42 10.48
N GLY A 52 1.55 7.28 9.78
CA GLY A 52 2.82 6.59 9.50
C GLY A 52 3.80 7.47 8.70
N GLY A 53 3.31 8.17 7.67
CA GLY A 53 4.12 9.11 6.90
C GLY A 53 4.64 10.28 7.73
N LEU A 54 3.80 10.85 8.60
CA LEU A 54 4.16 11.95 9.49
C LEU A 54 5.18 11.50 10.55
N VAL A 55 5.01 10.32 11.13
CA VAL A 55 5.98 9.71 12.06
C VAL A 55 7.31 9.45 11.33
N GLY A 56 7.28 8.98 10.09
CA GLY A 56 8.47 8.82 9.25
C GLY A 56 9.22 10.12 9.03
N ALA A 57 8.51 11.18 8.61
CA ALA A 57 9.08 12.50 8.35
C ALA A 57 9.60 13.17 9.64
N ALA A 58 8.83 13.08 10.73
CA ALA A 58 9.24 13.60 12.03
C ALA A 58 10.46 12.84 12.58
N GLY A 59 10.47 11.52 12.50
CA GLY A 59 11.60 10.70 12.92
C GLY A 59 12.87 11.04 12.13
N PHE A 60 12.77 11.24 10.82
CA PHE A 60 13.90 11.72 10.03
C PHE A 60 14.36 13.12 10.43
N LYS A 61 13.42 14.03 10.73
CA LYS A 61 13.75 15.40 11.19
C LYS A 61 14.45 15.43 12.56
N TYR A 62 13.99 14.64 13.53
CA TYR A 62 14.47 14.71 14.91
C TYR A 62 15.64 13.76 15.20
N VAL A 63 15.66 12.57 14.59
CA VAL A 63 16.67 11.52 14.82
C VAL A 63 17.69 11.46 13.68
N GLY A 64 17.39 12.07 12.54
CA GLY A 64 18.26 12.07 11.37
C GLY A 64 18.20 10.77 10.56
N PHE A 65 19.25 10.50 9.79
CA PHE A 65 19.29 9.38 8.84
C PHE A 65 19.18 7.99 9.48
N ILE A 66 19.59 7.85 10.75
CA ILE A 66 19.52 6.58 11.50
C ILE A 66 18.09 6.04 11.56
N TRP A 67 17.07 6.91 11.50
CA TRP A 67 15.66 6.51 11.52
C TRP A 67 15.26 5.58 10.36
N VAL A 68 16.00 5.62 9.24
CA VAL A 68 15.73 4.78 8.07
C VAL A 68 16.25 3.35 8.26
N VAL A 69 17.26 3.16 9.13
CA VAL A 69 17.97 1.87 9.29
C VAL A 69 17.03 0.75 9.73
N PRO A 70 16.16 0.89 10.76
CA PRO A 70 15.25 -0.18 11.15
C PRO A 70 14.31 -0.60 10.02
N LEU A 71 13.77 0.38 9.27
CA LEU A 71 12.87 0.12 8.14
C LEU A 71 13.62 -0.58 7.00
N ALA A 72 14.84 -0.15 6.69
CA ALA A 72 15.69 -0.78 5.69
C ALA A 72 16.05 -2.23 6.06
N LEU A 73 16.37 -2.50 7.32
CA LEU A 73 16.64 -3.86 7.81
C LEU A 73 15.40 -4.75 7.70
N MET A 74 14.22 -4.22 8.02
CA MET A 74 12.97 -4.97 7.89
C MET A 74 12.64 -5.30 6.42
N LEU A 75 12.83 -4.34 5.52
CA LEU A 75 12.69 -4.56 4.07
C LEU A 75 13.72 -5.57 3.55
N LEU A 76 14.97 -5.47 4.01
CA LEU A 76 16.03 -6.40 3.66
C LEU A 76 15.63 -7.82 4.09
N ALA A 77 15.25 -8.01 5.36
CA ALA A 77 14.81 -9.30 5.90
C ALA A 77 13.64 -9.90 5.10
N LEU A 78 12.64 -9.09 4.74
CA LEU A 78 11.50 -9.53 3.92
C LEU A 78 11.93 -9.91 2.49
N SER A 79 12.94 -9.24 1.95
CA SER A 79 13.48 -9.49 0.60
C SER A 79 14.48 -10.64 0.51
N LEU A 80 15.03 -11.13 1.64
CA LEU A 80 16.05 -12.19 1.65
C LEU A 80 15.57 -13.49 0.96
N PRO A 81 14.38 -14.03 1.28
CA PRO A 81 13.91 -15.27 0.65
C PRO A 81 13.76 -15.20 -0.88
N PRO A 82 13.06 -14.20 -1.47
CA PRO A 82 12.98 -14.09 -2.93
C PRO A 82 14.33 -13.81 -3.57
N LEU A 83 15.17 -12.96 -2.95
CA LEU A 83 16.52 -12.67 -3.43
C LEU A 83 17.36 -13.95 -3.53
N TYR A 84 17.34 -14.78 -2.50
CA TYR A 84 18.06 -16.06 -2.50
C TYR A 84 17.51 -17.05 -3.53
N ALA A 85 16.20 -17.09 -3.73
CA ALA A 85 15.59 -17.90 -4.78
C ALA A 85 16.07 -17.48 -6.18
N ASP A 86 16.16 -16.17 -6.43
CA ASP A 86 16.58 -15.63 -7.71
C ASP A 86 18.08 -15.82 -7.97
N LEU A 87 18.94 -15.65 -6.96
CA LEU A 87 20.36 -15.95 -7.08
C LEU A 87 20.61 -17.43 -7.44
N ARG A 88 19.88 -18.36 -6.80
CA ARG A 88 19.96 -19.79 -7.13
C ARG A 88 19.45 -20.10 -8.54
N ARG A 89 18.43 -19.39 -9.02
CA ARG A 89 17.93 -19.52 -10.39
C ARG A 89 18.97 -19.01 -11.39
N ALA A 90 19.59 -17.85 -11.12
CA ALA A 90 20.62 -17.27 -11.97
C ALA A 90 21.86 -18.19 -12.07
N ALA A 91 22.32 -18.75 -10.93
CA ALA A 91 23.43 -19.69 -10.91
C ALA A 91 23.15 -20.95 -11.75
N ARG A 92 21.95 -21.54 -11.62
CA ARG A 92 21.52 -22.69 -12.42
C ARG A 92 21.45 -22.40 -13.91
N ARG A 93 20.94 -21.23 -14.31
CA ARG A 93 20.91 -20.80 -15.72
C ARG A 93 22.31 -20.65 -16.30
N LYS A 94 23.25 -20.06 -15.54
CA LYS A 94 24.65 -19.95 -15.97
C LYS A 94 25.30 -21.32 -16.17
N ALA A 95 25.09 -22.25 -15.23
CA ALA A 95 25.62 -23.61 -15.33
C ALA A 95 25.07 -24.35 -16.57
N LEU A 96 23.77 -24.24 -16.84
CA LEU A 96 23.16 -24.85 -18.03
C LEU A 96 23.68 -24.22 -19.33
N ALA A 97 23.86 -22.90 -19.37
CA ALA A 97 24.39 -22.22 -20.55
C ALA A 97 25.83 -22.63 -20.87
N LEU A 98 26.67 -22.85 -19.84
CA LEU A 98 28.02 -23.39 -20.02
C LEU A 98 27.97 -24.82 -20.54
N ALA A 99 27.13 -25.68 -19.95
CA ALA A 99 26.98 -27.07 -20.39
C ALA A 99 26.48 -27.20 -21.84
N LEU A 100 25.60 -26.31 -22.29
CA LEU A 100 25.14 -26.26 -23.69
C LEU A 100 26.21 -25.75 -24.65
N LYS A 101 27.12 -24.88 -24.20
CA LYS A 101 28.23 -24.38 -25.01
C LYS A 101 29.33 -25.42 -25.22
N GLU A 102 29.47 -26.35 -24.29
CA GLU A 102 30.45 -27.44 -24.33
C GLU A 102 29.89 -28.75 -24.94
N ALA A 103 28.62 -28.76 -25.34
CA ALA A 103 28.02 -29.89 -26.05
C ALA A 103 28.51 -29.93 -27.52
N PRO A 104 29.01 -31.08 -28.01
CA PRO A 104 29.60 -31.24 -29.35
C PRO A 104 28.57 -31.16 -30.50
#